data_AF-A0A259N5C7-F1
#
_entry.id   AF-A0A259N5C7-F1
#
_cell.length_a   1.000
_cell.length_b   1.000
_cell.length_c   1.000
_cell.angle_alpha   90.00
_cell.angle_beta   90.00
_cell.angle_gamma   90.00
#
_symmetry.space_group_name_H-M   'P 1'
#
loop_
_entity.id
_entity.type
_entity.pdbx_description
1 polymer ?
#
loop_
_entity_poly.entity_id
_entity_poly.type
_entity_poly.pdbx_seq_one_letter_code
_entity_poly.pdbx_strand_id
1 'polypeptide(L)'
;MAVFTTVSQDTLSAWLVDYQVGELLHFEGITSGIENTNYFVTTTRGQYVLTIFEKLAPAEVEYYLHFMAYVSLHHLPCPTPQMNREGQLQGRLYNKPATLVSRLTGQSILSPKEAECAKMGALLAQLHLVGQHYPMIH
;
A
#
# COMPACT_ATOMS: atom_id res chain seq x y z
N MET A 1 2.54 -19.66 13.29
CA MET A 1 3.52 -18.55 13.22
C MET A 1 3.32 -17.84 11.90
N ALA A 2 3.06 -16.54 11.90
CA ALA A 2 3.13 -15.75 10.66
C ALA A 2 4.62 -15.62 10.29
N VAL A 3 4.98 -16.03 9.08
CA VAL A 3 6.32 -15.86 8.54
C VAL A 3 6.37 -14.45 7.97
N PHE A 4 7.05 -13.54 8.65
CA PHE A 4 7.28 -12.19 8.13
C PHE A 4 8.63 -12.12 7.43
N THR A 5 8.66 -11.47 6.27
CA THR A 5 9.84 -11.33 5.44
C THR A 5 10.75 -10.23 5.98
N THR A 6 11.87 -10.59 6.59
CA THR A 6 12.86 -9.59 7.05
C THR A 6 13.62 -9.02 5.86
N VAL A 7 13.51 -7.71 5.63
CA VAL A 7 14.20 -6.99 4.56
C VAL A 7 15.47 -6.32 5.09
N SER A 8 16.59 -6.46 4.37
CA SER A 8 17.83 -5.72 4.67
C SER A 8 17.83 -4.34 4.01
N GLN A 9 18.61 -3.41 4.57
CA GLN A 9 18.75 -2.06 4.03
C GLN A 9 19.28 -2.08 2.58
N ASP A 10 20.28 -2.92 2.29
CA ASP A 10 20.87 -3.01 0.95
C ASP A 10 19.86 -3.52 -0.08
N THR A 11 19.09 -4.56 0.29
CA THR A 11 18.05 -5.11 -0.60
C THR A 11 16.94 -4.09 -0.85
N LEU A 12 16.47 -3.39 0.18
CA LEU A 12 15.44 -2.36 0.00
C LEU A 12 15.96 -1.19 -0.84
N SER A 13 17.18 -0.73 -0.58
CA SER A 13 17.80 0.37 -1.33
C SER A 13 17.93 0.04 -2.81
N ALA A 14 18.40 -1.18 -3.12
CA ALA A 14 18.50 -1.66 -4.49
C ALA A 14 17.12 -1.74 -5.18
N TRP A 15 16.10 -2.25 -4.48
CA TRP A 15 14.74 -2.35 -5.02
C TRP A 15 14.09 -0.98 -5.27
N LEU A 16 14.36 0.01 -4.42
CA LEU A 16 13.81 1.37 -4.59
C LEU A 16 14.40 2.12 -5.80
N VAL A 17 15.51 1.67 -6.37
CA VAL A 17 16.08 2.24 -7.62
C VAL A 17 15.07 2.18 -8.76
N ASP A 18 14.23 1.15 -8.79
CA ASP A 18 13.20 0.96 -9.81
C ASP A 18 12.00 1.90 -9.63
N TYR A 19 11.99 2.75 -8.60
CA TYR A 19 10.92 3.69 -8.32
C TYR A 19 11.40 5.14 -8.38
N GLN A 20 10.48 6.05 -8.68
CA GLN A 20 10.77 7.50 -8.69
C GLN A 20 10.57 8.12 -7.29
N VAL A 21 11.16 7.51 -6.27
CA VAL A 21 10.98 7.93 -4.86
C VAL A 21 12.26 8.43 -4.19
N GLY A 22 13.38 8.48 -4.92
CA GLY A 22 14.65 8.96 -4.39
C GLY A 22 15.38 7.87 -3.58
N GLU A 23 16.28 8.31 -2.71
CA GLU A 23 17.17 7.41 -1.95
C GLU A 23 16.55 7.03 -0.60
N LEU A 24 16.78 5.80 -0.16
CA LEU A 24 16.35 5.31 1.15
C LEU A 24 17.10 6.07 2.26
N LEU A 25 16.34 6.70 3.17
CA LEU A 25 16.88 7.36 4.36
C LEU A 25 16.73 6.48 5.60
N HIS A 26 15.54 5.89 5.76
CA HIS A 26 15.20 5.07 6.92
C HIS A 26 14.02 4.14 6.59
N PHE A 27 13.95 2.99 7.26
CA PHE A 27 12.76 2.14 7.24
C PHE A 27 12.60 1.39 8.57
N GLU A 28 11.34 1.11 8.94
CA GLU A 28 10.99 0.43 10.18
C GLU A 28 9.84 -0.56 9.94
N GLY A 29 9.90 -1.74 10.57
CA GLY A 29 8.87 -2.76 10.45
C GLY A 29 7.60 -2.38 11.21
N ILE A 30 6.44 -2.64 10.61
CA ILE A 30 5.12 -2.41 11.22
C ILE A 30 4.64 -3.72 11.83
N THR A 31 4.58 -3.80 13.15
CA THR A 31 4.19 -5.00 13.89
C THR A 31 2.67 -5.22 13.97
N SER A 32 1.88 -4.23 13.56
CA SER A 32 0.41 -4.33 13.51
C SER A 32 -0.03 -4.97 12.18
N GLY A 33 -0.32 -6.26 12.20
CA GLY A 33 -0.80 -7.01 11.05
C GLY A 33 -0.50 -8.50 11.21
N ILE A 34 -1.37 -9.36 10.66
CA ILE A 34 -1.22 -10.83 10.78
C ILE A 34 -0.97 -11.53 9.44
N GLU A 35 -1.10 -10.83 8.32
CA GLU A 35 -1.06 -11.44 6.99
C GLU A 35 0.07 -10.96 6.09
N ASN A 36 0.41 -9.68 6.09
CA ASN A 36 1.42 -9.12 5.21
C ASN A 36 2.58 -8.54 6.02
N THR A 37 3.77 -8.57 5.44
CA THR A 37 4.91 -7.84 6.01
C THR A 37 4.82 -6.40 5.54
N ASN A 38 4.81 -5.46 6.49
CA ASN A 38 4.72 -4.03 6.19
C ASN A 38 5.90 -3.28 6.81
N TYR A 39 6.42 -2.29 6.09
CA TYR A 39 7.46 -1.39 6.57
C TYR A 39 7.06 0.06 6.29
N PHE A 40 7.25 0.96 7.25
CA PHE A 40 7.34 2.38 6.94
C PHE A 40 8.68 2.63 6.25
N VAL A 41 8.65 3.38 5.16
CA VAL A 41 9.84 3.69 4.34
C VAL A 41 9.92 5.20 4.18
N THR A 42 11.04 5.80 4.57
CA THR A 42 11.32 7.22 4.39
C THR A 42 12.43 7.36 3.37
N THR A 43 12.19 8.19 2.35
CA THR A 43 13.14 8.48 1.29
C THR A 43 13.37 9.98 1.15
N THR A 44 14.30 10.37 0.28
CA THR A 44 14.53 11.78 -0.04
C THR A 44 13.36 12.49 -0.73
N ARG A 45 12.35 11.76 -1.24
CA ARG A 45 11.18 12.35 -1.93
C ARG A 45 9.86 12.12 -1.21
N GLY A 46 9.83 11.41 -0.09
CA GLY A 46 8.60 11.22 0.66
C GLY A 46 8.61 10.08 1.66
N GLN A 47 7.40 9.79 2.17
CA GLN A 47 7.15 8.70 3.09
C GLN A 47 6.15 7.73 2.49
N TYR A 48 6.45 6.45 2.64
CA TYR A 48 5.75 5.36 1.98
C TYR A 48 5.53 4.21 2.96
N VAL A 49 4.68 3.28 2.55
CA VAL A 49 4.55 1.96 3.16
C VAL A 49 4.93 0.93 2.10
N LEU A 50 5.93 0.12 2.41
CA LEU A 50 6.24 -1.09 1.66
C LEU A 50 5.35 -2.21 2.21
N THR A 51 4.65 -2.92 1.32
CA THR A 51 3.90 -4.12 1.66
C THR A 51 4.41 -5.28 0.83
N ILE A 52 4.81 -6.37 1.50
CA ILE A 52 5.14 -7.65 0.89
C ILE A 52 3.97 -8.60 1.18
N PHE A 53 3.36 -9.11 0.11
CA PHE A 53 2.21 -9.99 0.20
C PHE A 53 2.66 -11.43 0.44
N GLU A 54 2.34 -11.98 1.62
CA GLU A 54 2.83 -13.30 2.03
C GLU A 54 2.00 -14.46 1.49
N LYS A 55 0.72 -14.19 1.17
CA LYS A 55 -0.26 -15.22 0.78
C LYS A 55 -0.93 -14.99 -0.57
N LEU A 56 -1.08 -13.74 -1.00
CA LEU A 56 -1.82 -13.41 -2.22
C LEU A 56 -1.01 -13.78 -3.47
N ALA A 57 -1.71 -14.34 -4.46
CA ALA A 57 -1.13 -14.57 -5.77
C ALA A 57 -0.92 -13.24 -6.51
N PRO A 58 0.06 -13.14 -7.43
CA PRO A 58 0.34 -11.90 -8.17
C PRO A 58 -0.89 -11.28 -8.88
N ALA A 59 -1.80 -12.11 -9.41
CA ALA A 59 -3.01 -11.63 -10.08
C ALA A 59 -4.02 -10.97 -9.11
N GLU A 60 -4.12 -11.47 -7.88
CA GLU A 60 -4.98 -10.88 -6.85
C GLU A 60 -4.43 -9.53 -6.38
N VAL A 61 -3.11 -9.45 -6.24
CA VAL A 61 -2.40 -8.21 -5.88
C VAL A 61 -2.58 -7.17 -6.97
N GLU A 62 -2.46 -7.55 -8.23
CA GLU A 62 -2.67 -6.65 -9.37
C GLU A 62 -4.05 -6.01 -9.35
N TYR A 63 -5.11 -6.81 -9.25
CA TYR A 63 -6.48 -6.30 -9.13
C TYR A 63 -6.63 -5.32 -7.96
N TYR A 64 -6.14 -5.68 -6.78
CA TYR A 64 -6.22 -4.83 -5.59
C TYR A 64 -5.54 -3.47 -5.80
N LEU A 65 -4.36 -3.45 -6.42
CA LEU A 65 -3.61 -2.22 -6.63
C LEU A 65 -4.22 -1.34 -7.72
N HIS A 66 -4.74 -1.92 -8.79
CA HIS A 66 -5.47 -1.15 -9.80
C HIS A 66 -6.76 -0.55 -9.22
N PHE A 67 -7.49 -1.29 -8.41
CA PHE A 67 -8.66 -0.76 -7.72
C PHE A 67 -8.29 0.36 -6.73
N MET A 68 -7.22 0.19 -5.95
CA MET A 68 -6.70 1.23 -5.05
C MET A 68 -6.28 2.50 -5.81
N ALA A 69 -5.56 2.35 -6.92
CA ALA A 69 -5.17 3.47 -7.76
C ALA A 69 -6.40 4.19 -8.33
N TYR A 70 -7.40 3.45 -8.80
CA TYR A 70 -8.65 4.02 -9.30
C TYR A 70 -9.38 4.83 -8.22
N VAL A 71 -9.64 4.27 -7.04
CA VAL A 71 -10.38 5.00 -6.00
C VAL A 71 -9.60 6.20 -5.46
N SER A 72 -8.26 6.13 -5.43
CA SER A 72 -7.39 7.27 -5.11
C SER A 72 -7.54 8.41 -6.13
N LEU A 73 -7.54 8.10 -7.43
CA LEU A 73 -7.79 9.07 -8.51
C LEU A 73 -9.17 9.72 -8.41
N HIS A 74 -10.15 9.02 -7.83
CA HIS A 74 -11.48 9.53 -7.51
C HIS A 74 -11.57 10.21 -6.12
N HIS A 75 -10.43 10.62 -5.56
CA HIS A 75 -10.30 11.40 -4.33
C HIS A 75 -10.79 10.70 -3.05
N LEU A 76 -10.87 9.37 -3.02
CA LEU A 76 -11.04 8.68 -1.76
C LEU A 76 -9.75 8.77 -0.91
N PRO A 77 -9.86 9.00 0.41
CA PRO A 77 -8.73 9.07 1.31
C PRO A 77 -8.13 7.67 1.57
N CYS A 78 -7.43 7.13 0.58
CA CYS A 78 -6.72 5.86 0.65
C CYS A 78 -5.24 6.04 0.24
N PRO A 79 -4.37 5.05 0.56
CA PRO A 79 -3.01 5.06 0.04
C PRO A 79 -3.01 5.09 -1.50
N THR A 80 -1.99 5.71 -2.07
CA THR A 80 -1.78 5.76 -3.52
C THR A 80 -0.60 4.86 -3.90
N PRO A 81 -0.83 3.79 -4.68
CA PRO A 81 0.24 2.96 -5.23
C PRO A 81 1.25 3.76 -6.04
N GLN A 82 2.53 3.44 -5.87
CA GLN A 82 3.62 4.00 -6.66
C GLN A 82 3.94 3.04 -7.81
N MET A 83 3.89 3.54 -9.04
CA MET A 83 4.37 2.79 -10.19
C MET A 83 5.90 2.71 -10.17
N ASN A 84 6.43 1.55 -10.53
CA ASN A 84 7.85 1.43 -10.87
C ASN A 84 8.14 2.14 -12.22
N ARG A 85 9.41 2.21 -12.60
CA ARG A 85 9.87 2.82 -13.86
C ARG A 85 9.38 2.10 -15.11
N GLU A 86 8.90 0.87 -14.98
CA GLU A 86 8.28 0.09 -16.05
C GLU A 86 6.75 0.31 -16.14
N GLY A 87 6.18 1.15 -15.28
CA GLY A 87 4.75 1.45 -15.26
C GLY A 87 3.90 0.39 -14.53
N GLN A 88 4.51 -0.52 -13.78
CA GLN A 88 3.83 -1.56 -13.01
C GLN A 88 3.57 -1.12 -11.57
N LEU A 89 2.40 -1.47 -11.03
CA LEU A 89 2.01 -1.18 -9.64
C LEU A 89 2.58 -2.16 -8.60
N GLN A 90 2.97 -3.34 -9.06
CA GLN A 90 3.61 -4.36 -8.25
C GLN A 90 5.01 -4.68 -8.77
N GLY A 91 5.95 -4.86 -7.85
CA GLY A 91 7.25 -5.44 -8.09
C GLY A 91 7.39 -6.78 -7.37
N ARG A 92 8.63 -7.26 -7.26
CA ARG A 92 8.96 -8.46 -6.49
C ARG A 92 10.06 -8.18 -5.48
N LEU A 93 9.90 -8.71 -4.27
CA LEU A 93 10.92 -8.71 -3.22
C LEU A 93 10.98 -10.12 -2.61
N TYR A 94 12.17 -10.74 -2.56
CA TYR A 94 12.34 -12.13 -2.12
C TYR A 94 11.35 -13.11 -2.80
N ASN A 95 11.15 -12.95 -4.11
CA ASN A 95 10.21 -13.72 -4.94
C ASN A 95 8.72 -13.60 -4.55
N LYS A 96 8.37 -12.65 -3.70
CA LYS A 96 6.98 -12.35 -3.31
C LYS A 96 6.51 -11.06 -3.97
N PRO A 97 5.22 -10.92 -4.30
CA PRO A 97 4.66 -9.65 -4.74
C PRO A 97 4.91 -8.56 -3.68
N ALA A 98 5.36 -7.40 -4.12
CA ALA A 98 5.60 -6.26 -3.26
C ALA A 98 5.11 -4.97 -3.91
N THR A 99 4.62 -4.04 -3.10
CA THR A 99 4.18 -2.73 -3.57
C THR A 99 4.65 -1.64 -2.62
N LEU A 100 4.76 -0.44 -3.16
CA LEU A 100 5.04 0.77 -2.40
C LEU A 100 3.84 1.70 -2.54
N VAL A 101 3.25 2.12 -1.42
CA VAL A 101 2.11 3.04 -1.39
C VAL A 101 2.45 4.30 -0.59
N SER A 102 1.78 5.41 -0.84
CA SER A 102 1.94 6.63 -0.03
C SER A 102 1.57 6.37 1.45
N ARG A 103 2.34 6.92 2.39
CA ARG A 103 1.97 6.89 3.82
C ARG A 103 0.86 7.90 4.10
N LEU A 104 -0.26 7.44 4.65
CA LEU A 104 -1.31 8.33 5.15
C LEU A 104 -0.94 8.90 6.52
N THR A 105 -1.25 10.17 6.75
CA THR A 105 -1.15 10.79 8.06
C THR A 105 -2.32 10.40 8.95
N GLY A 106 -2.08 10.23 10.24
CA GLY A 106 -3.11 9.93 11.23
C GLY A 106 -2.80 8.65 12.00
N GLN A 107 -3.80 8.18 12.75
CA GLN A 107 -3.68 7.01 13.61
C GLN A 107 -5.01 6.26 13.68
N SER A 108 -4.94 4.96 13.98
CA SER A 108 -6.12 4.13 14.17
C SER A 108 -6.87 4.55 15.44
N ILE A 109 -8.19 4.72 15.32
CA ILE A 109 -9.09 4.96 16.46
C ILE A 109 -9.65 3.61 16.90
N LEU A 110 -9.16 3.07 18.02
CA LEU A 110 -9.56 1.75 18.53
C LEU A 110 -10.89 1.76 19.30
N SER A 111 -11.40 2.94 19.65
CA SER A 111 -12.68 3.12 20.32
C SER A 111 -13.45 4.26 19.65
N PRO A 112 -14.04 4.01 18.45
CA PRO A 112 -14.75 5.04 17.70
C PRO A 112 -16.02 5.48 18.45
N LYS A 113 -16.36 6.76 18.38
CA LYS A 113 -17.65 7.28 18.85
C LYS A 113 -18.60 7.42 17.66
N GLU A 114 -19.83 7.82 17.93
CA GLU A 114 -20.89 7.95 16.92
C GLU A 114 -20.47 8.83 15.73
N ALA A 115 -19.74 9.92 15.99
CA ALA A 115 -19.25 10.82 14.95
C ALA A 115 -18.23 10.15 14.01
N GLU A 116 -17.30 9.34 14.53
CA GLU A 116 -16.36 8.57 13.71
C GLU A 116 -17.07 7.48 12.91
N CYS A 117 -18.06 6.80 13.51
CA CYS A 117 -18.88 5.80 12.83
C CYS A 117 -19.67 6.41 11.66
N ALA A 118 -20.28 7.58 11.86
CA ALA A 118 -20.99 8.29 10.80
C ALA A 118 -20.06 8.67 9.63
N LYS A 119 -18.85 9.16 9.93
CA LYS A 119 -17.83 9.46 8.91
C LYS A 119 -17.40 8.21 8.14
N MET A 120 -17.20 7.08 8.84
CA MET A 120 -16.87 5.80 8.20
C MET A 120 -17.99 5.32 7.27
N GLY A 121 -19.25 5.42 7.70
CA GLY A 121 -20.40 5.07 6.87
C GLY A 121 -20.50 5.93 5.61
N ALA A 122 -20.30 7.24 5.71
CA ALA A 122 -20.28 8.14 4.56
C ALA A 122 -19.14 7.81 3.58
N LEU A 123 -17.95 7.48 4.10
CA LEU A 123 -16.81 7.06 3.28
C LEU A 123 -17.06 5.72 2.58
N LEU A 124 -17.67 4.76 3.27
CA LEU A 124 -18.02 3.46 2.69
C LEU A 124 -19.06 3.59 1.56
N ALA A 125 -20.05 4.47 1.73
CA ALA A 125 -21.01 4.78 0.67
C ALA A 125 -20.33 5.38 -0.56
N GLN A 126 -19.39 6.31 -0.37
CA GLN A 126 -18.59 6.88 -1.47
C GLN A 126 -17.75 5.82 -2.17
N LEU A 127 -17.10 4.92 -1.42
CA LEU A 127 -16.33 3.81 -1.98
C LEU A 127 -17.21 2.93 -2.88
N HIS A 128 -18.41 2.57 -2.43
CA HIS A 128 -19.34 1.77 -3.22
C HIS A 128 -19.79 2.50 -4.50
N LEU A 129 -20.13 3.78 -4.41
CA LEU A 129 -20.57 4.58 -5.58
C LEU A 129 -19.46 4.75 -6.62
N VAL A 130 -18.23 5.00 -6.19
CA VAL A 130 -17.07 5.08 -7.08
C VAL A 130 -16.75 3.71 -7.68
N GLY A 131 -16.76 2.66 -6.85
CA GLY A 131 -16.45 1.29 -7.25
C GLY A 131 -17.42 0.70 -8.28
N GLN A 132 -18.69 1.14 -8.31
CA GLN A 132 -19.65 0.73 -9.35
C GLN A 132 -19.19 1.05 -10.78
N HIS A 133 -18.31 2.05 -10.94
CA HIS A 133 -17.82 2.52 -12.23
C HIS A 133 -16.41 2.02 -12.55
N TYR A 134 -15.83 1.15 -11.70
CA TYR A 134 -14.50 0.61 -11.94
C TYR A 134 -14.51 -0.27 -13.21
N PRO A 135 -13.74 0.11 -14.25
CA PRO A 135 -13.62 -0.73 -15.43
C PRO A 135 -12.82 -1.96 -15.01
N MET A 136 -13.46 -3.12 -14.91
CA MET A 136 -12.77 -4.38 -14.62
C MET A 136 -11.75 -4.67 -15.73
N ILE A 137 -10.51 -4.22 -15.56
CA ILE A 137 -9.40 -4.51 -16.48
C ILE A 137 -9.10 -6.00 -16.32
N HIS A 138 -9.33 -6.78 -17.38
CA HIS A 138 -8.95 -8.18 -17.50
C HIS A 138 -7.64 -8.29 -18.28
#